data_AF-A0A7C4RAM1-F1
#
_entry.id   AF-A0A7C4RAM1-F1
#
_cell.length_a   1.000
_cell.length_b   1.000
_cell.length_c   1.000
_cell.angle_alpha   90.00
_cell.angle_beta   90.00
_cell.angle_gamma   90.00
#
_symmetry.space_group_name_H-M   'P 1'
#
loop_
_entity.id
_entity.type
_entity.pdbx_description
1 polymer ?
#
loop_
_entity_poly.entity_id
_entity_poly.type
_entity_poly.pdbx_seq_one_letter_code
_entity_poly.pdbx_strand_id
1 'polypeptide(L)'
;MDPKKIIEETLSRPSVFYKKEALYPEYVPKTLPHRENQIRQLAEFFRPLLISPGSVSIKILSIGGVGTGKTVSTKAFGRDFRDIAVRKGIDIRYVHINCHRSRTLHEIITEIIKEINVPIPSRGFSARELLEFLHQYLDKHNIYVIVTLDEFDYFVETSGSEAVYFLMRIYDEYHDWI
;
A
#
# COMPACT_ATOMS: atom_id res chain seq x y z
N MET A 1 -12.17 12.74 43.43
CA MET A 1 -13.19 12.01 42.65
C MET A 1 -12.54 10.70 42.22
N ASP A 2 -13.17 9.55 42.44
CA ASP A 2 -12.58 8.22 42.15
C ASP A 2 -12.47 8.00 40.62
N PRO A 3 -11.26 7.84 40.05
CA PRO A 3 -11.07 7.60 38.62
C PRO A 3 -11.83 6.37 38.12
N LYS A 4 -11.99 5.33 38.94
CA LYS A 4 -12.68 4.10 38.56
C LYS A 4 -14.16 4.36 38.28
N LYS A 5 -14.81 5.12 39.16
CA LYS A 5 -16.22 5.51 39.03
C LYS A 5 -16.47 6.35 37.77
N ILE A 6 -15.57 7.28 37.44
CA ILE A 6 -15.66 8.10 36.22
C ILE A 6 -15.57 7.23 34.96
N ILE A 7 -14.70 6.23 34.95
CA ILE A 7 -14.55 5.30 33.82
C ILE A 7 -15.81 4.44 33.65
N GLU A 8 -16.33 3.86 34.73
CA GLU A 8 -17.54 3.02 34.70
C GLU A 8 -18.79 3.81 34.23
N GLU A 9 -18.96 5.05 34.70
CA GLU A 9 -20.02 5.95 34.25
C GLU A 9 -19.87 6.33 32.77
N THR A 10 -18.65 6.47 32.27
CA THR A 10 -18.40 6.79 30.86
C THR A 10 -18.69 5.59 29.94
N LEU A 11 -18.31 4.38 30.35
CA LEU A 11 -18.51 3.15 29.57
C LEU A 11 -19.97 2.68 29.54
N SER A 12 -20.76 3.01 30.57
CA SER A 12 -22.18 2.63 30.66
C SER A 12 -23.13 3.58 29.93
N ARG A 13 -22.62 4.69 29.36
CA ARG A 13 -23.45 5.61 28.59
C ARG A 13 -23.97 4.95 27.30
N PRO A 14 -25.28 5.05 27.02
CA PRO A 14 -25.83 4.55 25.77
C PRO A 14 -25.24 5.32 24.58
N SER A 15 -24.88 4.58 23.53
CA SER A 15 -24.35 5.11 22.27
C SER A 15 -25.38 4.91 21.16
N VAL A 16 -25.50 5.90 20.26
CA VAL A 16 -26.29 5.75 19.02
C VAL A 16 -25.56 4.95 17.94
N PHE A 17 -24.26 4.74 18.12
CA PHE A 17 -23.42 3.99 17.17
C PHE A 17 -23.42 2.50 17.54
N TYR A 18 -23.88 1.67 16.61
CA TYR A 18 -23.69 0.22 16.69
C TYR A 18 -22.23 -0.18 16.37
N LYS A 19 -21.60 0.49 15.40
CA LYS A 19 -20.20 0.28 15.00
C LYS A 19 -19.55 1.60 14.60
N LYS A 20 -18.92 2.28 15.56
CA LYS A 20 -18.34 3.62 15.38
C LYS A 20 -17.16 3.62 14.39
N GLU A 21 -16.42 2.51 14.33
CA GLU A 21 -15.24 2.35 13.48
C GLU A 21 -15.58 2.44 12.00
N ALA A 22 -16.83 2.16 11.60
CA ALA A 22 -17.30 2.30 10.22
C ALA A 22 -17.30 3.76 9.73
N LEU A 23 -17.20 4.73 10.65
CA LEU A 23 -17.14 6.16 10.36
C LEU A 23 -15.71 6.70 10.34
N TYR A 24 -14.71 5.87 10.66
CA TYR A 24 -13.32 6.31 10.66
C TYR A 24 -12.79 6.41 9.22
N PRO A 25 -11.97 7.43 8.90
CA PRO A 25 -11.39 7.59 7.56
C PRO A 25 -10.61 6.35 7.05
N GLU A 26 -10.06 5.56 7.97
CA GLU A 26 -9.31 4.35 7.67
C GLU A 26 -10.19 3.15 7.32
N TYR A 27 -11.51 3.24 7.56
CA TYR A 27 -12.43 2.15 7.30
C TYR A 27 -12.60 1.89 5.81
N VAL A 28 -12.32 0.65 5.41
CA VAL A 28 -12.54 0.18 4.04
C VAL A 28 -13.77 -0.75 4.04
N PRO A 29 -14.92 -0.32 3.50
CA PRO A 29 -16.12 -1.14 3.46
C PRO A 29 -15.94 -2.37 2.56
N LYS A 30 -16.82 -3.36 2.73
CA LYS A 30 -16.86 -4.57 1.89
C LYS A 30 -17.31 -4.27 0.46
N THR A 31 -18.18 -3.28 0.30
CA THR A 31 -18.72 -2.85 -0.99
C THR A 31 -18.45 -1.37 -1.17
N LEU A 32 -18.08 -0.97 -2.38
CA LEU A 32 -17.83 0.42 -2.76
C LEU A 32 -18.82 0.84 -3.85
N PRO A 33 -20.03 1.31 -3.47
CA PRO A 33 -21.01 1.77 -4.45
C PRO A 33 -20.43 2.85 -5.36
N HIS A 34 -20.72 2.76 -6.65
CA HIS A 34 -20.28 3.70 -7.69
C HIS A 34 -18.77 3.71 -7.96
N ARG A 35 -18.03 2.71 -7.46
CA ARG A 35 -16.59 2.50 -7.75
C ARG A 35 -16.29 1.22 -8.50
N GLU A 36 -17.32 0.51 -8.95
CA GLU A 36 -17.23 -0.78 -9.64
C GLU A 36 -16.38 -0.67 -10.91
N ASN A 37 -16.51 0.43 -11.65
CA ASN A 37 -15.74 0.66 -12.86
C ASN A 37 -14.25 0.87 -12.56
N GLN A 38 -13.89 1.63 -11.52
CA GLN A 38 -12.48 1.83 -11.15
C GLN A 38 -11.86 0.53 -10.64
N ILE A 39 -12.59 -0.26 -9.85
CA ILE A 39 -12.12 -1.57 -9.39
C ILE A 39 -11.93 -2.52 -10.58
N ARG A 40 -12.85 -2.52 -11.56
CA ARG A 40 -12.72 -3.31 -12.79
C ARG A 40 -11.48 -2.91 -13.59
N GLN A 41 -11.23 -1.62 -13.77
CA GLN A 41 -10.03 -1.13 -14.45
C GLN A 41 -8.75 -1.57 -13.75
N LEU A 42 -8.67 -1.43 -12.41
CA LEU A 42 -7.52 -1.91 -11.64
C LEU A 42 -7.32 -3.43 -11.83
N ALA A 43 -8.39 -4.21 -11.81
CA ALA A 43 -8.32 -5.65 -12.05
C ALA A 43 -7.84 -6.01 -13.47
N GLU A 44 -8.25 -5.25 -14.49
CA GLU A 44 -7.79 -5.42 -15.86
C GLU A 44 -6.30 -5.10 -15.99
N PHE A 45 -5.84 -3.98 -15.43
CA PHE A 45 -4.44 -3.59 -15.45
C PHE A 45 -3.54 -4.58 -14.71
N PHE A 46 -3.97 -5.08 -13.55
CA PHE A 46 -3.20 -6.02 -12.73
C PHE A 46 -3.40 -7.49 -13.08
N ARG A 47 -4.25 -7.80 -14.06
CA ARG A 47 -4.48 -9.17 -14.56
C ARG A 47 -3.19 -9.96 -14.84
N PRO A 48 -2.11 -9.39 -15.42
CA PRO A 48 -0.87 -10.12 -15.65
C PRO A 48 -0.27 -10.74 -14.39
N LEU A 49 -0.42 -10.11 -13.21
CA LEU A 49 0.10 -10.65 -11.95
C LEU A 49 -0.56 -11.96 -11.50
N LEU A 50 -1.71 -12.33 -12.08
CA LEU A 50 -2.37 -13.62 -11.79
C LEU A 50 -2.16 -14.67 -12.87
N ILE A 51 -1.63 -14.29 -14.04
CA ILE A 51 -1.53 -15.16 -15.22
C ILE A 51 -0.08 -15.51 -15.52
N SER A 52 0.79 -14.50 -15.47
CA SER A 52 2.22 -14.60 -15.70
C SER A 52 2.94 -13.71 -14.67
N PRO A 53 2.92 -14.08 -13.37
CA PRO A 53 3.57 -13.31 -12.32
C PRO A 53 5.05 -13.05 -12.67
N GLY A 54 5.54 -11.84 -12.44
CA GLY A 54 6.93 -11.45 -12.75
C GLY A 54 7.15 -10.95 -14.18
N SER A 55 6.33 -11.36 -15.16
CA SER A 55 6.58 -11.02 -16.59
C SER A 55 6.50 -9.54 -16.95
N VAL A 56 5.93 -8.70 -16.08
CA VAL A 56 5.74 -7.27 -16.33
C VAL A 56 5.65 -6.50 -15.01
N SER A 57 6.26 -5.31 -14.96
CA SER A 57 6.02 -4.30 -13.93
C SER A 57 4.89 -3.35 -14.36
N ILE A 58 3.82 -3.28 -13.58
CA ILE A 58 2.65 -2.44 -13.86
C ILE A 58 2.70 -1.15 -13.04
N LYS A 59 2.56 0.00 -13.71
CA LYS A 59 2.44 1.32 -13.08
C LYS A 59 1.13 1.98 -13.47
N ILE A 60 0.38 2.43 -12.46
CA ILE A 60 -0.92 3.08 -12.65
C ILE A 60 -0.92 4.36 -11.83
N LEU A 61 -1.44 5.44 -12.41
CA LEU A 61 -1.67 6.70 -11.72
C LEU A 61 -3.17 6.91 -11.53
N SER A 62 -3.61 7.04 -10.28
CA SER A 62 -5.01 7.33 -9.94
C SER A 62 -5.18 8.81 -9.65
N ILE A 63 -5.93 9.52 -10.51
CA ILE A 63 -6.12 10.98 -10.43
C ILE A 63 -7.60 11.29 -10.14
N GLY A 64 -7.83 12.30 -9.30
CA GLY A 64 -9.17 12.81 -8.98
C GLY A 64 -9.15 13.74 -7.77
N GLY A 65 -10.22 14.51 -7.57
CA GLY A 65 -10.31 15.46 -6.45
C GLY A 65 -10.28 14.80 -5.05
N VAL A 66 -10.17 15.62 -4.01
CA VAL A 66 -10.25 15.18 -2.61
C VAL A 66 -11.62 14.53 -2.33
N GLY A 67 -11.66 13.48 -1.52
CA GLY A 67 -12.91 12.79 -1.15
C GLY A 67 -13.55 11.94 -2.26
N THR A 68 -12.93 11.84 -3.44
CA THR A 68 -13.41 10.99 -4.55
C THR A 68 -13.08 9.50 -4.38
N GLY A 69 -12.74 9.04 -3.18
CA GLY A 69 -12.58 7.61 -2.90
C GLY A 69 -11.41 6.90 -3.57
N LYS A 70 -10.35 7.61 -3.98
CA LYS A 70 -9.11 7.01 -4.54
C LYS A 70 -8.48 6.03 -3.56
N THR A 71 -8.15 6.51 -2.36
CA THR A 71 -7.55 5.73 -1.26
C THR A 71 -8.36 4.50 -0.89
N VAL A 72 -9.69 4.65 -0.73
CA VAL A 72 -10.53 3.51 -0.33
C VAL A 72 -10.64 2.48 -1.47
N SER A 73 -10.63 2.92 -2.73
CA SER A 73 -10.69 2.03 -3.89
C SER A 73 -9.39 1.25 -4.06
N THR A 74 -8.22 1.89 -3.92
CA THR A 74 -6.93 1.21 -4.02
C THR A 74 -6.71 0.23 -2.85
N LYS A 75 -7.08 0.61 -1.63
CA LYS A 75 -7.05 -0.29 -0.46
C LYS A 75 -7.98 -1.50 -0.63
N ALA A 76 -9.22 -1.29 -1.08
CA ALA A 76 -10.15 -2.39 -1.31
C ALA A 76 -9.64 -3.33 -2.41
N PHE A 77 -9.18 -2.77 -3.53
CA PHE A 77 -8.57 -3.53 -4.63
C PHE A 77 -7.38 -4.35 -4.13
N GLY A 78 -6.42 -3.72 -3.45
CA GLY A 78 -5.21 -4.38 -2.97
C GLY A 78 -5.50 -5.54 -2.01
N ARG A 79 -6.40 -5.33 -1.04
CA ARG A 79 -6.87 -6.36 -0.12
C ARG A 79 -7.49 -7.54 -0.87
N ASP A 80 -8.48 -7.26 -1.71
CA ASP A 80 -9.27 -8.31 -2.34
C ASP A 80 -8.48 -9.05 -3.43
N PHE A 81 -7.61 -8.34 -4.17
CA PHE A 81 -6.73 -8.92 -5.19
C PHE A 81 -5.70 -9.87 -4.55
N ARG A 82 -5.09 -9.45 -3.43
CA ARG A 82 -4.20 -10.31 -2.64
C ARG A 82 -4.90 -11.59 -2.19
N ASP A 83 -6.11 -11.48 -1.65
CA ASP A 83 -6.89 -12.65 -1.20
C ASP A 83 -7.27 -13.59 -2.37
N ILE A 84 -7.46 -13.06 -3.59
CA ILE A 84 -7.64 -13.87 -4.81
C ILE A 84 -6.33 -14.55 -5.22
N ALA A 85 -5.21 -13.84 -5.19
CA ALA A 85 -3.90 -14.34 -5.57
C ALA A 85 -3.43 -15.50 -4.68
N VAL A 86 -3.57 -15.35 -3.36
CA VAL A 86 -3.24 -16.39 -2.38
C VAL A 86 -4.04 -17.67 -2.63
N ARG A 87 -5.34 -17.55 -2.96
CA ARG A 87 -6.19 -18.71 -3.33
C ARG A 87 -5.74 -19.40 -4.63
N LYS A 88 -4.97 -18.73 -5.47
CA LYS A 88 -4.37 -19.27 -6.69
C LYS A 88 -2.94 -19.78 -6.48
N GLY A 89 -2.42 -19.76 -5.24
CA GLY A 89 -1.06 -20.19 -4.91
C GLY A 89 0.02 -19.18 -5.28
N ILE A 90 -0.33 -17.90 -5.45
CA ILE A 90 0.61 -16.83 -5.76
C ILE A 90 0.80 -15.97 -4.51
N ASP A 91 2.03 -15.85 -3.98
CA ASP A 91 2.33 -14.96 -2.86
C ASP A 91 2.44 -13.52 -3.36
N ILE A 92 1.28 -12.86 -3.45
CA ILE A 92 1.19 -11.42 -3.69
C ILE A 92 0.93 -10.74 -2.36
N ARG A 93 1.72 -9.71 -2.05
CA ARG A 93 1.53 -8.82 -0.90
C ARG A 93 1.03 -7.46 -1.39
N TYR A 94 0.23 -6.81 -0.56
CA TYR A 94 -0.24 -5.45 -0.82
C TYR A 94 0.28 -4.53 0.28
N VAL A 95 0.87 -3.42 -0.13
CA VAL A 95 1.44 -2.40 0.74
C VAL A 95 0.82 -1.06 0.38
N HIS A 96 0.43 -0.27 1.38
CA HIS A 96 -0.18 1.03 1.17
C HIS A 96 0.52 2.12 1.97
N ILE A 97 1.38 2.87 1.29
CA ILE A 97 2.19 3.93 1.87
C ILE A 97 1.50 5.27 1.66
N ASN A 98 1.33 6.04 2.74
CA ASN A 98 0.85 7.41 2.67
C ASN A 98 2.06 8.37 2.59
N CYS A 99 2.24 9.03 1.45
CA CYS A 99 3.39 9.89 1.18
C CYS A 99 3.35 11.23 1.95
N HIS A 100 2.20 11.61 2.53
CA HIS A 100 2.16 12.73 3.47
C HIS A 100 2.89 12.39 4.79
N ARG A 101 2.93 11.11 5.19
CA ARG A 101 3.69 10.62 6.35
C ARG A 101 5.12 10.22 6.01
N SER A 102 5.31 9.46 4.93
CA SER A 102 6.61 8.96 4.47
C SER A 102 7.07 9.74 3.25
N ARG A 103 7.94 10.72 3.49
CA ARG A 103 8.22 11.83 2.55
C ARG A 103 9.52 11.67 1.78
N THR A 104 10.37 10.73 2.20
CA THR A 104 11.65 10.41 1.56
C THR A 104 11.64 9.02 0.96
N LEU A 105 12.48 8.79 -0.05
CA LEU A 105 12.62 7.48 -0.68
C LEU A 105 13.05 6.41 0.34
N HIS A 106 13.91 6.79 1.27
CA HIS A 106 14.35 5.91 2.36
C HIS A 106 13.19 5.51 3.29
N GLU A 107 12.34 6.45 3.69
CA GLU A 107 11.16 6.17 4.52
C GLU A 107 10.16 5.26 3.80
N ILE A 108 9.85 5.55 2.53
CA ILE A 108 8.94 4.75 1.71
C ILE A 108 9.44 3.30 1.63
N ILE A 109 10.71 3.08 1.25
CA ILE A 109 11.27 1.72 1.12
C ILE A 109 11.31 1.02 2.48
N THR A 110 11.70 1.73 3.54
CA THR A 110 11.72 1.19 4.90
C THR A 110 10.31 0.76 5.35
N GLU A 111 9.28 1.55 5.04
CA GLU A 111 7.90 1.22 5.38
C GLU A 111 7.39 0.03 4.56
N ILE A 112 7.71 -0.05 3.26
CA ILE A 112 7.42 -1.23 2.43
C ILE A 112 7.99 -2.49 3.08
N ILE A 113 9.30 -2.48 3.41
CA ILE A 113 10.00 -3.61 4.03
C ILE A 113 9.35 -4.04 5.35
N LYS A 114 8.95 -3.07 6.18
CA LYS A 114 8.25 -3.32 7.45
C LYS A 114 6.87 -3.96 7.22
N GLU A 115 6.05 -3.42 6.31
CA GLU A 115 4.70 -3.93 6.05
C GLU A 115 4.71 -5.37 5.53
N ILE A 116 5.69 -5.73 4.71
CA ILE A 116 5.83 -7.10 4.21
C ILE A 116 6.61 -8.03 5.15
N ASN A 117 7.02 -7.56 6.35
CA ASN A 117 7.77 -8.31 7.36
C ASN A 117 9.09 -8.90 6.84
N VAL A 118 9.83 -8.15 6.03
CA VAL A 118 11.17 -8.53 5.58
C VAL A 118 12.18 -8.24 6.71
N PRO A 119 13.08 -9.18 7.06
CA PRO A 119 14.08 -8.95 8.10
C PRO A 119 15.04 -7.83 7.71
N ILE A 120 15.07 -6.73 8.46
CA ILE A 120 15.97 -5.60 8.19
C ILE A 120 17.35 -5.92 8.77
N PRO A 121 18.45 -5.79 8.00
CA PRO A 121 19.77 -5.99 8.55
C PRO A 121 20.15 -4.84 9.51
N SER A 122 20.97 -5.14 10.51
CA SER A 122 21.18 -4.26 11.68
C SER A 122 22.01 -2.99 11.46
N ARG A 123 22.48 -2.72 10.24
CA ARG A 123 23.30 -1.55 9.90
C ARG A 123 22.49 -0.47 9.17
N GLY A 124 23.03 0.75 9.10
CA GLY A 124 22.47 1.79 8.24
C GLY A 124 22.65 1.42 6.75
N PHE A 125 21.57 1.54 5.99
CA PHE A 125 21.56 1.36 4.53
C PHE A 125 21.07 2.63 3.85
N SER A 126 21.62 2.92 2.68
CA SER A 126 21.01 3.89 1.77
C SER A 126 19.67 3.38 1.24
N ALA A 127 18.86 4.29 0.70
CA ALA A 127 17.58 3.92 0.07
C ALA A 127 17.75 2.88 -1.05
N ARG A 128 18.81 3.01 -1.87
CA ARG A 128 19.10 2.08 -2.96
C ARG A 128 19.48 0.70 -2.47
N GLU A 129 20.37 0.61 -1.48
CA GLU A 129 20.74 -0.69 -0.90
C GLU A 129 19.54 -1.38 -0.23
N LEU A 130 18.64 -0.62 0.39
CA LEU A 130 17.39 -1.19 0.93
C LEU A 130 16.48 -1.71 -0.19
N LEU A 131 16.38 -1.01 -1.33
CA LEU A 131 15.60 -1.47 -2.47
C LEU A 131 16.17 -2.75 -3.08
N GLU A 132 17.49 -2.81 -3.26
CA GLU A 132 18.19 -3.98 -3.78
C GLU A 132 18.03 -5.18 -2.85
N PHE A 133 18.17 -4.96 -1.54
CA PHE A 133 17.93 -5.97 -0.52
C PHE A 133 16.48 -6.47 -0.56
N LEU A 134 15.52 -5.55 -0.65
CA LEU A 134 14.10 -5.87 -0.79
C LEU A 134 13.88 -6.73 -2.04
N HIS A 135 14.39 -6.32 -3.19
CA HIS A 135 14.26 -7.06 -4.45
C HIS A 135 14.83 -8.48 -4.34
N GLN A 136 16.06 -8.63 -3.84
CA GLN A 136 16.69 -9.94 -3.65
C GLN A 136 15.88 -10.85 -2.72
N TYR A 137 15.28 -10.29 -1.67
CA TYR A 137 14.41 -11.06 -0.80
C TYR A 137 13.15 -11.52 -1.54
N LEU A 138 12.50 -10.62 -2.28
CA LEU A 138 11.27 -10.94 -3.03
C LEU A 138 11.52 -12.02 -4.08
N ASP A 139 12.60 -11.91 -4.84
CA ASP A 139 13.01 -12.88 -5.86
C ASP A 139 13.30 -14.26 -5.24
N LYS A 140 14.16 -14.30 -4.22
CA LYS A 140 14.51 -15.54 -3.51
C LYS A 140 13.30 -16.29 -2.96
N HIS A 141 12.28 -15.56 -2.53
CA HIS A 141 11.08 -16.13 -1.92
C HIS A 141 9.90 -16.25 -2.88
N ASN A 142 10.07 -15.89 -4.16
CA ASN A 142 9.02 -15.86 -5.17
C ASN A 142 7.77 -15.07 -4.71
N ILE A 143 8.01 -13.88 -4.15
CA ILE A 143 6.99 -12.97 -3.63
C ILE A 143 6.84 -11.80 -4.60
N TYR A 144 5.59 -11.45 -4.90
CA TYR A 144 5.26 -10.25 -5.67
C TYR A 144 4.61 -9.20 -4.77
N VAL A 145 4.83 -7.92 -5.07
CA VAL A 145 4.29 -6.84 -4.24
C VAL A 145 3.55 -5.83 -5.10
N ILE A 146 2.33 -5.49 -4.69
CA ILE A 146 1.60 -4.32 -5.18
C ILE A 146 1.78 -3.22 -4.14
N VAL A 147 2.41 -2.13 -4.55
CA VAL A 147 2.62 -0.94 -3.70
C VAL A 147 1.71 0.18 -4.17
N THR A 148 0.91 0.74 -3.26
CA THR A 148 0.23 2.02 -3.48
C THR A 148 1.00 3.11 -2.74
N LEU A 149 1.35 4.16 -3.47
CA LEU A 149 1.88 5.42 -2.93
C LEU A 149 0.75 6.44 -2.96
N ASP A 150 0.05 6.59 -1.84
CA ASP A 150 -1.09 7.50 -1.70
C ASP A 150 -0.63 8.91 -1.39
N GLU A 151 -1.36 9.92 -1.90
CA GLU A 151 -0.97 11.34 -1.80
C GLU A 151 0.47 11.59 -2.32
N PHE A 152 0.81 10.95 -3.45
CA PHE A 152 2.14 10.95 -4.05
C PHE A 152 2.66 12.35 -4.40
N ASP A 153 1.78 13.32 -4.59
CA ASP A 153 2.11 14.73 -4.75
C ASP A 153 3.00 15.26 -3.62
N TYR A 154 2.77 14.86 -2.37
CA TYR A 154 3.66 15.24 -1.27
C TYR A 154 5.08 14.71 -1.44
N PHE A 155 5.26 13.47 -1.92
CA PHE A 155 6.58 12.91 -2.17
C PHE A 155 7.32 13.66 -3.29
N VAL A 156 6.59 14.05 -4.34
CA VAL A 156 7.15 14.84 -5.45
C VAL A 156 7.64 16.20 -4.96
N GLU A 157 6.88 16.85 -4.09
CA GLU A 157 7.24 18.16 -3.51
C GLU A 157 8.46 18.07 -2.58
N THR A 158 8.58 17.01 -1.78
CA THR A 158 9.63 16.93 -0.74
C THR A 158 10.92 16.22 -1.15
N SER A 159 10.86 15.23 -2.04
CA SER A 159 12.03 14.38 -2.37
C SER A 159 12.84 14.85 -3.58
N GLY A 160 12.34 15.80 -4.36
CA GLY A 160 12.99 16.31 -5.57
C GLY A 160 12.87 15.37 -6.77
N SER A 161 13.23 15.88 -7.95
CA SER A 161 13.03 15.22 -9.24
C SER A 161 13.77 13.89 -9.38
N GLU A 162 14.98 13.78 -8.83
CA GLU A 162 15.82 12.59 -8.93
C GLU A 162 15.19 11.36 -8.25
N ALA A 163 14.61 11.52 -7.06
CA ALA A 163 14.00 10.41 -6.32
C ALA A 163 12.71 9.92 -7.00
N VAL A 164 11.90 10.85 -7.52
CA VAL A 164 10.70 10.55 -8.31
C VAL A 164 11.09 9.81 -9.59
N TYR A 165 12.09 10.32 -10.30
CA TYR A 165 12.58 9.73 -11.53
C TYR A 165 13.10 8.31 -11.30
N PHE A 166 13.93 8.12 -10.27
CA PHE A 166 14.42 6.80 -9.85
C PHE A 166 13.27 5.82 -9.64
N LEU A 167 12.29 6.15 -8.80
CA LEU A 167 11.14 5.29 -8.52
C LEU A 167 10.32 4.94 -9.79
N MET A 168 10.15 5.92 -10.67
CA MET A 168 9.44 5.76 -11.93
C MET A 168 10.23 4.97 -12.97
N ARG A 169 11.55 4.86 -12.84
CA ARG A 169 12.43 4.15 -13.78
C ARG A 169 13.20 2.99 -13.19
N ILE A 170 12.82 2.49 -12.00
CA ILE A 170 13.48 1.33 -11.35
C ILE A 170 13.81 0.21 -12.34
N TYR A 171 12.85 -0.25 -13.13
CA TYR A 171 13.05 -1.37 -14.05
C TYR A 171 13.81 -1.01 -15.34
N ASP A 172 13.95 0.28 -15.66
CA ASP A 172 14.85 0.74 -16.73
C ASP A 172 16.30 0.81 -16.23
N GLU A 173 16.51 1.01 -14.93
CA GLU A 173 17.85 0.99 -14.33
C GLU A 173 18.28 -0.46 -14.02
N TYR A 174 17.33 -1.31 -13.62
CA TYR A 174 17.53 -2.71 -13.24
C TYR A 174 16.76 -3.66 -14.17
N HIS A 175 17.24 -3.79 -15.41
CA HIS A 175 16.59 -4.58 -16.46
C HIS A 175 16.42 -6.07 -16.11
N ASP A 176 17.32 -6.62 -15.29
CA ASP A 176 17.32 -8.04 -14.91
C ASP A 176 16.26 -8.38 -13.84
N TRP A 177 15.44 -7.42 -13.40
CA TRP A 177 14.44 -7.59 -12.33
C TRP A 177 13.05 -8.03 -12.84
N ILE A 178 12.87 -8.23 -14.15
CA ILE A 178 11.62 -8.67 -14.80
C ILE A 178 11.87 -9.95 -15.60
#